data_AF-A0A1Y1VG60-F1
#
_entry.id   AF-A0A1Y1VG60-F1
#
_cell.length_a   1.000
_cell.length_b   1.000
_cell.length_c   1.000
_cell.angle_alpha   90.00
_cell.angle_beta   90.00
_cell.angle_gamma   90.00
#
_symmetry.space_group_name_H-M   'P 1'
#
loop_
_entity.id
_entity.type
_entity.pdbx_description
1 polymer ?
#
loop_
_entity_poly.entity_id
_entity_poly.type
_entity_poly.pdbx_seq_one_letter_code
_entity_poly.pdbx_strand_id
1 'polypeptide(L)'
;MGNIVSNAKAKNIEINVPSELPKPPKNDTIKYKPSESLLTLWENISPGLLYRNISFFVGKPYHLFIFENNNFEEYENFELVKGCTSYHVFNIWDGTDGIIYVYELVNGKYAGQLVACCYGNFKIYIGKTMKELTKVAETLEWEDGDDDMERLFKGVFGDF
;
A
#
# COMPACT_ATOMS: atom_id res chain seq x y z
N MET A 1 13.80 -1.52 4.62
CA MET A 1 13.87 -1.16 3.17
C MET A 1 15.14 -1.60 2.45
N GLY A 2 16.35 -1.40 3.00
CA GLY A 2 17.61 -1.75 2.30
C GLY A 2 17.67 -3.21 1.81
N ASN A 3 17.10 -4.15 2.57
CA ASN A 3 16.99 -5.55 2.19
C ASN A 3 15.93 -5.80 1.10
N ILE A 4 14.79 -5.11 1.11
CA ILE A 4 13.75 -5.26 0.07
C ILE A 4 14.30 -4.89 -1.30
N VAL A 5 14.93 -3.70 -1.40
CA VAL A 5 15.49 -3.22 -2.68
C VAL A 5 16.66 -4.08 -3.14
N SER A 6 17.50 -4.53 -2.21
CA SER A 6 18.64 -5.40 -2.54
C SER A 6 18.20 -6.80 -2.98
N ASN A 7 17.21 -7.40 -2.30
CA ASN A 7 16.66 -8.71 -2.63
C ASN A 7 15.94 -8.68 -3.99
N ALA A 8 15.10 -7.67 -4.23
CA ALA A 8 14.44 -7.48 -5.52
C ALA A 8 15.46 -7.31 -6.66
N LYS A 9 16.49 -6.48 -6.47
CA LYS A 9 17.57 -6.31 -7.46
C LYS A 9 18.34 -7.61 -7.72
N ALA A 10 18.63 -8.40 -6.68
CA ALA A 10 19.32 -9.68 -6.83
C ALA A 10 18.51 -10.71 -7.66
N LYS A 11 17.18 -10.53 -7.72
CA LYS A 11 16.25 -11.35 -8.52
C LYS A 11 15.86 -10.70 -9.86
N ASN A 12 16.59 -9.67 -10.30
CA ASN A 12 16.33 -8.89 -11.52
C ASN A 12 14.95 -8.20 -11.55
N ILE A 13 14.40 -7.86 -10.38
CA ILE A 13 13.22 -7.00 -10.27
C ILE A 13 13.70 -5.55 -10.21
N GLU A 14 13.33 -4.78 -11.23
CA GLU A 14 13.76 -3.39 -11.38
C GLU A 14 12.93 -2.45 -10.51
N ILE A 15 13.39 -2.19 -9.29
CA ILE A 15 12.81 -1.14 -8.44
C ILE A 15 13.31 0.23 -8.87
N ASN A 16 12.41 1.05 -9.40
CA ASN A 16 12.67 2.46 -9.64
C ASN A 16 12.83 3.21 -8.31
N VAL A 17 13.95 3.93 -8.16
CA VAL A 17 14.22 4.78 -6.99
C VAL A 17 13.94 6.24 -7.38
N PRO A 18 13.38 7.08 -6.48
CA PRO A 18 13.09 8.47 -6.80
C PRO A 18 14.36 9.25 -7.16
N SER A 19 14.30 10.07 -8.22
CA SER A 19 15.41 10.98 -8.58
C SER A 19 15.54 12.17 -7.62
N GLU A 20 14.44 12.53 -6.93
CA GLU A 20 14.41 13.50 -5.84
C GLU A 20 13.53 12.95 -4.71
N LEU A 21 13.85 13.31 -3.47
CA LEU A 21 13.01 12.96 -2.33
C LEU A 21 11.63 13.64 -2.46
N PRO A 22 10.54 12.92 -2.16
CA PRO A 22 9.19 13.45 -2.27
C PRO A 22 8.99 14.58 -1.25
N LYS A 23 8.65 15.76 -1.76
CA LYS A 23 8.42 16.95 -0.95
C LYS A 23 6.93 17.06 -0.58
N PRO A 24 6.62 17.45 0.66
CA PRO A 24 5.24 17.76 1.02
C PRO A 24 4.71 18.92 0.15
N PRO A 25 3.41 18.95 -0.20
CA PRO A 25 2.80 20.10 -0.87
C PRO A 25 3.06 21.41 -0.11
N LYS A 26 3.36 22.48 -0.86
CA LYS A 26 3.84 23.79 -0.33
C LYS A 26 2.78 24.62 0.41
N ASN A 27 1.52 24.22 0.38
CA ASN A 27 0.47 24.93 1.13
C ASN A 27 0.58 24.50 2.59
N ASP A 28 0.89 25.47 3.46
CA ASP A 28 1.11 25.27 4.88
C ASP A 28 0.03 24.38 5.51
N THR A 29 0.50 23.40 6.30
CA THR A 29 -0.24 22.31 6.95
C THR A 29 -0.78 21.22 6.02
N ILE A 30 0.08 20.23 5.74
CA ILE A 30 -0.42 18.84 5.70
C ILE A 30 -1.17 18.61 7.03
N LYS A 31 -2.50 18.58 6.98
CA LYS A 31 -3.36 18.34 8.14
C LYS A 31 -3.07 16.98 8.81
N TYR A 32 -2.59 16.02 8.04
CA TYR A 32 -2.39 14.64 8.48
C TYR A 32 -0.99 14.15 8.14
N LYS A 33 -0.14 13.90 9.14
CA LYS A 33 1.23 13.45 8.88
C LYS A 33 1.23 11.96 8.48
N PRO A 34 1.88 11.56 7.36
CA PRO A 34 2.11 10.14 7.04
C PRO A 34 2.97 9.46 8.12
N SER A 35 2.89 8.13 8.23
CA SER A 35 3.79 7.41 9.12
C SER A 35 5.25 7.49 8.65
N GLU A 36 6.21 7.34 9.57
CA GLU A 36 7.63 7.27 9.22
C GLU A 36 7.95 6.11 8.27
N SER A 37 7.22 4.99 8.39
CA SER A 37 7.38 3.84 7.51
C SER A 37 6.87 4.12 6.09
N LEU A 38 5.77 4.88 5.95
CA LEU A 38 5.28 5.32 4.65
C LEU A 38 6.20 6.35 4.00
N LEU A 39 6.74 7.30 4.78
CA LEU A 39 7.77 8.23 4.30
C LEU A 39 9.00 7.46 3.79
N THR A 40 9.48 6.49 4.58
CA THR A 40 10.61 5.62 4.19
C THR A 40 10.32 4.89 2.88
N LEU A 41 9.09 4.43 2.64
CA LEU A 41 8.71 3.82 1.36
C LEU A 41 8.89 4.80 0.22
N TRP A 42 8.32 5.99 0.31
CA TRP A 42 8.36 6.99 -0.75
C TRP A 42 9.75 7.58 -0.99
N GLU A 43 10.64 7.55 -0.01
CA GLU A 43 12.04 7.95 -0.17
C GLU A 43 12.87 6.90 -0.92
N ASN A 44 12.44 5.63 -0.91
CA ASN A 44 13.21 4.51 -1.47
C ASN A 44 12.60 3.92 -2.75
N ILE A 45 11.31 4.12 -3.00
CA ILE A 45 10.59 3.53 -4.13
C ILE A 45 9.79 4.61 -4.86
N SER A 46 10.04 4.74 -6.16
CA SER A 46 9.32 5.66 -7.03
C SER A 46 7.86 5.24 -7.20
N PRO A 47 6.94 6.20 -7.29
CA PRO A 47 5.56 5.93 -7.68
C PRO A 47 5.50 5.35 -9.08
N GLY A 48 4.51 4.50 -9.34
CA GLY A 48 4.37 3.82 -10.62
C GLY A 48 4.46 2.31 -10.51
N LEU A 49 4.49 1.67 -11.68
CA LEU A 49 4.62 0.22 -11.79
C LEU A 49 6.02 -0.22 -11.35
N LEU A 50 6.07 -1.16 -10.42
CA LEU A 50 7.31 -1.63 -9.80
C LEU A 50 8.00 -2.71 -10.65
N TYR A 51 7.24 -3.51 -11.40
CA TYR A 51 7.80 -4.50 -12.33
C TYR A 51 6.80 -4.82 -13.44
N ARG A 52 7.28 -5.13 -14.65
CA ARG A 52 6.38 -5.39 -15.78
C ARG A 52 5.59 -6.68 -15.66
N ASN A 53 6.08 -7.65 -14.88
CA ASN A 53 5.42 -8.95 -14.68
C ASN A 53 4.86 -9.15 -13.26
N ILE A 54 5.03 -8.17 -12.36
CA ILE A 54 4.37 -8.17 -11.04
C ILE A 54 3.49 -6.94 -11.05
N SER A 55 2.20 -7.16 -11.01
CA SER A 55 1.19 -6.11 -11.09
C SER A 55 1.07 -5.34 -9.76
N PHE A 56 2.16 -4.68 -9.39
CA PHE A 56 2.31 -3.88 -8.18
C PHE A 56 2.57 -2.43 -8.54
N PHE A 57 1.73 -1.52 -8.05
CA PHE A 57 1.81 -0.09 -8.34
C PHE A 57 1.97 0.71 -7.06
N VAL A 58 3.00 1.54 -6.95
CA VAL A 58 3.21 2.43 -5.79
C VAL A 58 2.44 3.72 -5.97
N GLY A 59 1.64 4.07 -4.97
CA GLY A 59 0.83 5.27 -4.92
C GLY A 59 1.66 6.56 -4.93
N LYS A 60 1.06 7.65 -5.42
CA LYS A 60 1.71 8.95 -5.44
C LYS A 60 1.87 9.50 -4.00
N PRO A 61 3.06 9.98 -3.60
CA PRO A 61 3.31 10.53 -2.28
C PRO A 61 2.38 11.70 -1.96
N TYR A 62 1.98 11.78 -0.70
CA TYR A 62 1.09 12.82 -0.17
C TYR A 62 -0.28 12.92 -0.87
N HIS A 63 -0.69 11.93 -1.66
CA HIS A 63 -2.03 11.88 -2.22
C HIS A 63 -3.02 11.36 -1.18
N LEU A 64 -3.84 12.28 -0.66
CA LEU A 64 -4.88 11.96 0.30
C LEU A 64 -6.11 11.41 -0.42
N PHE A 65 -6.69 10.36 0.16
CA PHE A 65 -7.99 9.81 -0.20
C PHE A 65 -8.94 9.96 0.99
N ILE A 66 -10.23 10.15 0.71
CA ILE A 66 -11.28 10.20 1.73
C ILE A 66 -12.31 9.14 1.39
N PHE A 67 -12.56 8.25 2.34
CA PHE A 67 -13.58 7.21 2.25
C PHE A 67 -14.97 7.83 2.47
N GLU A 68 -15.48 8.57 1.49
CA GLU A 68 -16.86 9.06 1.49
C GLU A 68 -17.78 8.08 0.74
N ASN A 69 -19.10 8.27 0.76
CA ASN A 69 -20.09 7.46 0.01
C ASN A 69 -19.80 7.52 -1.51
N ASN A 70 -18.81 6.78 -1.94
CA ASN A 70 -18.29 6.64 -3.29
C ASN A 70 -17.72 5.22 -3.42
N ASN A 71 -17.24 4.85 -4.62
CA ASN A 71 -16.48 3.68 -5.12
C ASN A 71 -16.42 2.34 -4.32
N PHE A 72 -16.46 2.37 -2.99
CA PHE A 72 -16.44 1.25 -2.06
C PHE A 72 -17.70 1.13 -1.18
N GLU A 73 -18.75 1.94 -1.39
CA GLU A 73 -19.97 1.94 -0.53
C GLU A 73 -20.65 0.57 -0.43
N GLU A 74 -20.61 -0.22 -1.51
CA GLU A 74 -21.17 -1.58 -1.54
C GLU A 74 -20.24 -2.64 -0.91
N TYR A 75 -19.04 -2.25 -0.46
CA TYR A 75 -18.05 -3.20 0.06
C TYR A 75 -18.43 -3.62 1.48
N GLU A 76 -18.30 -4.91 1.75
CA GLU A 76 -18.35 -5.43 3.11
C GLU A 76 -17.35 -4.67 3.99
N ASN A 77 -17.79 -4.24 5.16
CA ASN A 77 -17.02 -3.47 6.14
C ASN A 77 -16.66 -2.03 5.77
N PHE A 78 -17.25 -1.44 4.72
CA PHE A 78 -17.04 -0.03 4.38
C PHE A 78 -17.34 0.95 5.53
N GLU A 79 -18.37 0.68 6.31
CA GLU A 79 -18.74 1.49 7.48
C GLU A 79 -17.63 1.58 8.54
N LEU A 80 -16.64 0.68 8.54
CA LEU A 80 -15.47 0.76 9.43
C LEU A 80 -14.52 1.92 9.11
N VAL A 81 -14.50 2.35 7.85
CA VAL A 81 -13.56 3.35 7.32
C VAL A 81 -14.25 4.58 6.75
N LYS A 82 -15.59 4.58 6.68
CA LYS A 82 -16.38 5.72 6.22
C LYS A 82 -16.03 7.02 6.97
N GLY A 83 -15.85 8.09 6.21
CA GLY A 83 -15.39 9.40 6.67
C GLY A 83 -13.90 9.48 7.04
N CYS A 84 -13.16 8.36 6.99
CA CYS A 84 -11.73 8.38 7.27
C CYS A 84 -10.94 8.96 6.11
N THR A 85 -9.87 9.65 6.45
CA THR A 85 -8.86 10.14 5.52
C THR A 85 -7.69 9.14 5.53
N SER A 86 -7.07 8.95 4.37
CA SER A 86 -5.95 8.04 4.20
C SER A 86 -4.93 8.54 3.19
N TYR A 87 -3.75 7.93 3.20
CA TYR A 87 -2.80 8.01 2.10
C TYR A 87 -2.89 6.75 1.24
N HIS A 88 -2.90 6.92 -0.08
CA HIS A 88 -2.74 5.78 -0.99
C HIS A 88 -1.30 5.25 -0.92
N VAL A 89 -1.15 3.95 -0.66
CA VAL A 89 0.16 3.32 -0.48
C VAL A 89 0.57 2.59 -1.77
N PHE A 90 -0.20 1.58 -2.18
CA PHE A 90 0.04 0.83 -3.40
C PHE A 90 -1.22 0.09 -3.86
N ASN A 91 -1.15 -0.51 -5.06
CA ASN A 91 -2.13 -1.46 -5.56
C ASN A 91 -1.44 -2.79 -5.85
N ILE A 92 -2.14 -3.89 -5.60
CA ILE A 92 -1.76 -5.25 -6.00
C ILE A 92 -2.85 -5.76 -6.94
N TRP A 93 -2.50 -6.44 -8.04
CA TRP A 93 -3.47 -7.23 -8.79
C TRP A 93 -3.37 -8.70 -8.39
N ASP A 94 -4.52 -9.35 -8.24
CA ASP A 94 -4.65 -10.75 -7.82
C ASP A 94 -4.63 -11.76 -8.99
N GLY A 95 -4.19 -11.33 -10.18
CA GLY A 95 -4.07 -12.18 -11.37
C GLY A 95 -5.39 -12.56 -12.05
N THR A 96 -6.56 -12.26 -11.47
CA THR A 96 -7.89 -12.68 -11.98
C THR A 96 -8.87 -11.52 -12.25
N ASP A 97 -8.34 -10.33 -12.57
CA ASP A 97 -9.05 -9.06 -12.79
C ASP A 97 -9.43 -8.28 -11.52
N GLY A 98 -9.03 -8.74 -10.34
CA GLY A 98 -9.22 -8.03 -9.09
C GLY A 98 -8.02 -7.13 -8.76
N ILE A 99 -8.30 -5.83 -8.60
CA ILE A 99 -7.35 -4.88 -8.03
C ILE A 99 -7.62 -4.73 -6.53
N ILE A 100 -6.55 -4.76 -5.75
CA ILE A 100 -6.56 -4.50 -4.32
C ILE A 100 -5.89 -3.16 -4.10
N TYR A 101 -6.67 -2.17 -3.66
CA TYR A 101 -6.16 -0.85 -3.31
C TYR A 101 -5.76 -0.83 -1.83
N VAL A 102 -4.52 -0.44 -1.53
CA VAL A 102 -4.02 -0.37 -0.16
C VAL A 102 -3.78 1.07 0.26
N TYR A 103 -4.34 1.44 1.42
CA TYR A 103 -4.28 2.77 2.00
C TYR A 103 -3.76 2.72 3.44
N GLU A 104 -3.09 3.77 3.91
CA GLU A 104 -2.78 3.99 5.33
C GLU A 104 -3.77 5.01 5.91
N LEU A 105 -4.57 4.63 6.90
CA LEU A 105 -5.49 5.56 7.55
C LEU A 105 -4.73 6.55 8.42
N VAL A 106 -5.11 7.83 8.36
CA VAL A 106 -4.48 8.89 9.18
C VAL A 106 -5.38 9.40 10.31
N ASN A 107 -6.64 8.97 10.34
CA ASN A 107 -7.60 9.28 11.38
C ASN A 107 -8.60 8.12 11.58
N GLY A 108 -9.56 8.30 12.49
CA GLY A 108 -10.57 7.29 12.82
C GLY A 108 -10.08 6.24 13.81
N LYS A 109 -10.90 5.20 14.02
CA LYS A 109 -10.64 4.13 15.00
C LYS A 109 -9.36 3.33 14.70
N TYR A 110 -9.04 3.20 13.42
CA TYR A 110 -7.95 2.37 12.90
C TYR A 110 -6.78 3.24 12.35
N ALA A 111 -6.62 4.47 12.87
CA ALA A 111 -5.54 5.36 12.46
C ALA A 111 -4.16 4.70 12.62
N GLY A 112 -3.30 4.85 11.61
CA GLY A 112 -1.98 4.23 11.52
C GLY A 112 -1.97 2.80 10.97
N GLN A 113 -3.14 2.19 10.77
CA GLN A 113 -3.27 0.87 10.15
C GLN A 113 -3.50 0.97 8.64
N LEU A 114 -3.17 -0.13 7.97
CA LEU A 114 -3.46 -0.31 6.56
C LEU A 114 -4.89 -0.78 6.36
N VAL A 115 -5.45 -0.38 5.21
CA VAL A 115 -6.75 -0.81 4.72
C VAL A 115 -6.56 -1.34 3.31
N ALA A 116 -7.03 -2.56 3.05
CA ALA A 116 -7.10 -3.10 1.70
C ALA A 116 -8.56 -3.11 1.22
N CYS A 117 -8.80 -2.51 0.06
CA CYS A 117 -10.09 -2.52 -0.62
C CYS A 117 -9.97 -3.47 -1.80
N CYS A 118 -10.51 -4.68 -1.67
CA CYS A 118 -10.41 -5.71 -2.70
C CYS A 118 -11.63 -5.64 -3.64
N TYR A 119 -11.36 -5.38 -4.92
CA TYR A 119 -12.41 -5.34 -5.95
C TYR A 119 -12.99 -6.73 -6.25
N GLY A 120 -12.17 -7.78 -6.19
CA GLY A 120 -12.60 -9.14 -6.55
C GLY A 120 -13.70 -9.73 -5.67
N ASN A 121 -13.74 -9.34 -4.39
CA ASN A 121 -14.73 -9.83 -3.43
C ASN A 121 -15.54 -8.72 -2.73
N PHE A 122 -15.40 -7.47 -3.17
CA PHE A 122 -16.09 -6.31 -2.62
C PHE A 122 -15.95 -6.23 -1.10
N LYS A 123 -14.73 -6.36 -0.57
CA LYS A 123 -14.47 -6.35 0.87
C LYS A 123 -13.37 -5.38 1.27
N ILE A 124 -13.58 -4.74 2.42
CA ILE A 124 -12.58 -3.94 3.12
C ILE A 124 -11.96 -4.74 4.25
N TYR A 125 -10.64 -4.81 4.23
CA TYR A 125 -9.83 -5.47 5.26
C TYR A 125 -9.08 -4.41 6.06
N ILE A 126 -9.15 -4.50 7.39
CA ILE A 126 -8.30 -3.72 8.29
C ILE A 126 -7.06 -4.56 8.60
N GLY A 127 -5.91 -4.05 8.21
CA GLY A 127 -4.64 -4.73 8.36
C GLY A 127 -3.78 -4.19 9.49
N LYS A 128 -2.52 -4.63 9.44
CA LYS A 128 -1.43 -4.17 10.29
C LYS A 128 -0.91 -2.79 9.84
N THR A 129 0.12 -2.30 10.51
CA THR A 129 0.76 -1.02 10.18
C THR A 129 1.71 -1.12 8.97
N MET A 130 2.08 0.03 8.37
CA MET A 130 3.14 0.08 7.34
C MET A 130 4.48 -0.51 7.80
N LYS A 131 4.80 -0.38 9.10
CA LYS A 131 6.00 -0.96 9.70
C LYS A 131 5.97 -2.49 9.65
N GLU A 132 4.82 -3.08 9.93
CA GLU A 132 4.63 -4.52 9.89
C GLU A 132 4.59 -5.04 8.45
N LEU A 133 3.95 -4.31 7.53
CA LEU A 133 4.03 -4.62 6.10
C LEU A 133 5.48 -4.69 5.60
N THR A 134 6.29 -3.70 6.00
CA THR A 134 7.72 -3.68 5.63
C THR A 134 8.44 -4.93 6.14
N LYS A 135 8.16 -5.35 7.38
CA LYS A 135 8.75 -6.56 7.95
C LYS A 135 8.34 -7.82 7.18
N VAL A 136 7.07 -7.92 6.78
CA VAL A 136 6.61 -9.06 5.97
C VAL A 136 7.30 -9.05 4.61
N ALA A 137 7.35 -7.90 3.93
CA ALA A 137 8.01 -7.76 2.64
C ALA A 137 9.51 -8.10 2.68
N GLU A 138 10.19 -7.85 3.80
CA GLU A 138 11.60 -8.23 4.01
C GLU A 138 11.83 -9.74 4.09
N THR A 139 10.78 -10.54 4.30
CA THR A 139 10.85 -12.01 4.32
C THR A 139 10.58 -12.67 2.98
N LEU A 140 10.14 -11.92 1.96
CA LEU A 140 9.78 -12.46 0.66
C LEU A 140 11.03 -12.81 -0.15
N GLU A 141 10.95 -13.92 -0.88
CA GLU A 141 12.05 -14.43 -1.72
C GLU A 141 12.00 -13.84 -3.13
N TRP A 142 10.85 -13.27 -3.53
CA TRP A 142 10.62 -12.63 -4.83
C TRP A 142 10.86 -13.58 -6.01
N GLU A 143 10.43 -14.83 -5.86
CA GLU A 143 10.60 -15.89 -6.87
C GLU A 143 9.33 -16.12 -7.69
N ASP A 144 8.17 -15.96 -7.07
CA ASP A 144 6.85 -16.08 -7.70
C ASP A 144 5.99 -14.89 -7.25
N GLY A 145 5.65 -14.04 -8.22
CA GLY A 145 4.93 -12.80 -7.97
C GLY A 145 3.56 -13.02 -7.32
N ASP A 146 2.87 -14.09 -7.66
CA ASP A 146 1.51 -14.33 -7.17
C ASP A 146 1.56 -14.87 -5.72
N ASP A 147 2.39 -15.89 -5.48
CA ASP A 147 2.59 -16.47 -4.14
C ASP A 147 3.16 -15.44 -3.15
N ASP A 148 4.12 -14.62 -3.58
CA ASP A 148 4.74 -13.61 -2.71
C ASP A 148 3.74 -12.49 -2.38
N MET A 149 2.88 -12.09 -3.31
CA MET A 149 1.82 -11.11 -3.05
C MET A 149 0.72 -11.69 -2.15
N GLU A 150 0.37 -12.97 -2.30
CA GLU A 150 -0.55 -13.65 -1.40
C GLU A 150 0.02 -13.72 0.03
N ARG A 151 1.29 -14.11 0.19
CA ARG A 151 1.98 -14.13 1.49
C ARG A 151 2.05 -12.74 2.12
N LEU A 152 2.36 -11.71 1.32
CA LEU A 152 2.35 -10.33 1.78
C LEU A 152 0.97 -9.93 2.29
N PHE A 153 -0.07 -10.21 1.51
CA PHE A 153 -1.45 -9.88 1.86
C PHE A 153 -1.85 -10.59 3.16
N LYS A 154 -1.70 -11.92 3.23
CA LYS A 154 -2.04 -12.71 4.43
C LYS A 154 -1.27 -12.26 5.66
N GLY A 155 0.02 -11.95 5.51
CA GLY A 155 0.87 -11.47 6.59
C GLY A 155 0.41 -10.13 7.18
N VAL A 156 -0.29 -9.30 6.40
CA VAL A 156 -0.69 -7.93 6.77
C VAL A 156 -2.18 -7.82 7.11
N PHE A 157 -3.05 -8.47 6.33
CA PHE A 157 -4.51 -8.32 6.38
C PHE A 157 -5.24 -9.56 6.92
N GLY A 158 -4.53 -10.69 7.08
CA GLY A 158 -5.12 -11.97 7.49
C GLY A 158 -5.63 -12.78 6.31
N ASP A 159 -6.39 -13.83 6.59
CA ASP A 159 -6.90 -14.73 5.56
C ASP A 159 -7.85 -14.01 4.59
N PHE A 160 -7.61 -14.23 3.31
CA PHE A 160 -8.31 -13.66 2.16
C PHE A 160 -9.62 -14.39 1.89
#